data_AF-A0A5N1KY63-F1
#
_entry.id   AF-A0A5N1KY63-F1
#
_cell.length_a   1.000
_cell.length_b   1.000
_cell.length_c   1.000
_cell.angle_alpha   90.00
_cell.angle_beta   90.00
_cell.angle_gamma   90.00
#
_symmetry.space_group_name_H-M   'P 1'
#
loop_
_entity.id
_entity.type
_entity.pdbx_description
1 polymer ?
#
loop_
_entity_poly.entity_id
_entity_poly.type
_entity_poly.pdbx_seq_one_letter_code
_entity_poly.pdbx_strand_id
1 'polypeptide(L)' 'MSETVADARGFVYEPVRGPKRKIEFEPRSDGEFERIEAVWNGCQWRVTGREVVTTMRRI' A
#
# COMPACT_ATOMS: atom_id res chain seq x y z
N MET A 1 11.94 -15.06 -4.35
CA MET A 1 11.70 -14.47 -3.02
C MET A 1 11.16 -13.07 -3.29
N SER A 2 9.98 -12.72 -2.76
CA SER A 2 9.41 -11.37 -2.94
C SER A 2 10.02 -10.44 -1.90
N GLU A 3 10.81 -9.47 -2.34
CA GLU A 3 11.37 -8.45 -1.44
C GLU A 3 10.27 -7.47 -1.04
N THR A 4 10.01 -7.36 0.27
CA THR A 4 9.06 -6.40 0.84
C THR A 4 9.86 -5.28 1.51
N VAL A 5 9.78 -4.07 0.98
CA VAL A 5 10.33 -2.89 1.65
C VAL A 5 9.17 -2.25 2.43
N ALA A 6 9.20 -2.39 3.76
CA ALA A 6 8.19 -1.86 4.66
C ALA A 6 8.72 -0.63 5.41
N ASP A 7 7.95 0.46 5.35
CA ASP A 7 8.08 1.64 6.19
C ASP A 7 6.88 1.70 7.16
N ALA A 8 6.97 2.50 8.23
CA ALA A 8 5.86 2.71 9.16
C ALA A 8 4.56 3.20 8.47
N ARG A 9 4.65 3.75 7.26
CA ARG A 9 3.53 4.31 6.49
C ARG A 9 3.09 3.46 5.30
N GLY A 10 3.66 2.27 5.09
CA GLY A 10 3.28 1.42 3.97
C GLY A 10 4.33 0.39 3.57
N PHE A 11 4.05 -0.35 2.51
CA PHE A 11 4.99 -1.33 1.98
C PHE A 11 4.83 -1.53 0.48
N VAL A 12 5.93 -1.91 -0.16
CA VAL A 12 5.95 -2.33 -1.57
C VAL A 12 6.23 -3.81 -1.63
N TYR A 13 5.50 -4.54 -2.47
CA TYR A 13 5.67 -5.97 -2.66
C TYR A 13 5.57 -6.39 -4.13
N GLU A 14 6.30 -7.44 -4.49
CA GLU A 14 6.28 -8.05 -5.83
C GLU A 14 5.51 -9.36 -5.78
N PRO A 15 4.27 -9.41 -6.31
CA PRO A 15 3.50 -10.64 -6.33
C PRO A 15 4.15 -11.67 -7.25
N VAL A 16 3.91 -12.96 -7.00
CA VAL A 16 4.42 -14.06 -7.85
C VAL A 16 3.99 -13.91 -9.31
N ARG A 17 2.83 -13.28 -9.55
CA ARG A 17 2.33 -12.95 -10.89
C ARG A 17 1.84 -11.51 -10.94
N GLY A 18 2.20 -10.82 -12.01
CA GLY A 18 1.71 -9.48 -12.31
C GLY A 18 2.64 -8.36 -11.82
N PRO A 19 2.20 -7.11 -11.97
CA PRO A 19 2.99 -5.93 -11.64
C PRO A 19 3.23 -5.77 -10.14
N LYS A 20 4.32 -5.09 -9.79
CA LYS A 20 4.64 -4.64 -8.43
C LYS A 20 3.47 -3.86 -7.83
N ARG A 21 3.23 -4.03 -6.54
CA ARG A 21 2.16 -3.38 -5.79
C ARG A 21 2.70 -2.59 -4.61
N LYS A 22 2.00 -1.54 -4.24
CA LYS A 22 2.30 -0.67 -3.10
C LYS A 22 1.04 -0.44 -2.28
N ILE A 23 1.18 -0.51 -0.97
CA ILE A 23 0.17 -0.11 0.00
C ILE A 23 0.72 1.09 0.77
N GLU A 24 -0.07 2.15 0.89
CA GLU A 24 0.23 3.33 1.70
C GLU A 24 -0.88 3.57 2.72
N PHE A 25 -0.52 4.11 3.87
CA PHE A 25 -1.45 4.51 4.92
C PHE A 25 -1.26 6.00 5.20
N GLU A 26 -2.25 6.80 4.82
CA GLU A 26 -2.28 8.23 5.11
C GLU A 26 -3.13 8.50 6.35
N PRO A 27 -2.60 9.14 7.41
CA PRO A 27 -3.40 9.46 8.59
C PRO A 27 -4.48 10.50 8.27
N ARG A 28 -5.66 10.32 8.84
CA ARG A 28 -6.78 11.26 8.79
C ARG A 28 -6.92 12.01 10.12
N SER A 29 -7.58 13.16 10.09
CA SER A 29 -7.81 13.99 11.28
C SER A 29 -8.61 13.29 12.39
N ASP A 30 -9.47 12.34 12.02
CA ASP A 30 -10.35 11.58 12.93
C ASP A 30 -9.65 10.38 13.61
N GLY A 31 -8.33 10.22 13.41
CA GLY A 31 -7.54 9.12 13.97
C GLY A 31 -7.60 7.81 13.15
N GLU A 32 -8.34 7.80 12.04
CA GLU A 32 -8.37 6.73 11.06
C GLU A 32 -7.24 6.88 10.01
N PHE A 33 -7.10 5.90 9.13
CA PHE A 33 -6.13 5.93 8.04
C PHE A 33 -6.83 5.71 6.70
N GLU A 34 -6.40 6.40 5.65
CA GLU A 34 -6.72 6.05 4.27
C GLU A 34 -5.66 5.05 3.78
N ARG A 35 -6.09 3.79 3.56
CA ARG A 35 -5.30 2.74 2.91
C ARG A 35 -5.39 2.92 1.41
N ILE A 36 -4.26 3.16 0.75
CA ILE A 36 -4.18 3.40 -0.69
C ILE A 36 -3.44 2.25 -1.35
N GLU A 37 -4.09 1.60 -2.32
CA GLU A 37 -3.51 0.52 -3.09
C GLU A 37 -3.10 1.03 -4.46
N ALA A 38 -1.83 0.84 -4.83
CA ALA A 38 -1.32 1.22 -6.14
C ALA A 38 -0.58 0.07 -6.84
N VAL A 39 -0.65 0.09 -8.16
CA VAL A 39 0.00 -0.86 -9.06
C VAL A 39 1.03 -0.15 -9.93
N TRP A 40 2.22 -0.71 -10.08
CA TRP A 40 3.24 -0.18 -10.97
C TRP A 40 2.89 -0.49 -12.43
N ASN A 41 2.77 0.53 -13.27
CA ASN A 41 2.45 0.35 -14.69
C ASN A 41 3.67 0.36 -15.61
N GLY A 42 4.89 0.43 -15.07
CA GLY A 42 6.14 0.57 -15.84
C GLY A 42 6.77 1.96 -15.75
N CYS A 43 5.99 3.00 -15.47
CA CYS A 43 6.48 4.39 -15.37
C CYS A 43 6.09 5.07 -14.05
N GLN A 44 4.93 4.74 -13.51
CA GLN A 44 4.40 5.36 -12.30
C GLN A 44 3.50 4.39 -11.53
N TRP A 45 3.28 4.73 -10.27
CA TRP A 45 2.25 4.09 -9.45
C TRP A 45 0.88 4.58 -9.88
N ARG A 46 -0.01 3.65 -10.23
CA ARG A 46 -1.41 3.93 -10.51
C ARG A 46 -2.25 3.48 -9.32
N VAL A 47 -2.95 4.42 -8.68
CA VAL A 47 -3.91 4.09 -7.62
C VAL A 47 -5.05 3.25 -8.19
N THR A 48 -5.37 2.18 -7.48
CA THR A 48 -6.38 1.17 -7.85
C THR A 48 -7.41 0.95 -6.76
N GLY A 49 -7.12 1.35 -5.52
CA GLY A 49 -8.05 1.21 -4.39
C GLY A 49 -7.75 2.26 -3.32
N ARG A 50 -8.81 2.65 -2.61
CA ARG A 50 -8.76 3.50 -1.42
C ARG A 50 -9.80 3.00 -0.43
N GLU A 51 -9.42 2.88 0.82
CA GLU A 51 -10.29 2.39 1.88
C GLU A 51 -9.94 3.09 3.20
N VAL A 52 -10.95 3.47 3.98
CA VAL A 52 -10.72 3.97 5.35
C VAL A 52 -10.59 2.79 6.29
N VAL A 53 -9.49 2.74 7.04
CA VAL A 53 -9.20 1.67 8.00
C VAL A 53 -8.95 2.25 9.39
N THR A 54 -9.54 1.62 10.40
CA THR A 54 -9.46 2.03 11.82
C THR A 54 -8.37 1.29 12.60
N THR A 55 -7.74 0.26 12.00
CA THR A 55 -6.73 -0.56 12.65
C THR A 55 -5.69 -1.02 11.64
N MET A 56 -4.43 -0.64 11.86
CA MET A 56 -3.28 -1.18 11.14
C MET A 56 -2.76 -2.40 11.91
N ARG A 57 -3.16 -3.61 11.49
CA ARG A 57 -2.57 -4.83 12.04
C ARG A 57 -1.19 -5.03 11.43
N ARG A 58 -0.16 -5.07 12.27
CA ARG A 58 1.20 -5.49 11.88
C ARG A 58 1.15 -7.00 11.60
N ILE A 59 1.38 -7.39 10.35
CA ILE A 59 1.55 -8.80 9.93
C ILE A 59 3.00 -9.24 10.14
#